data_AF-Q46116-F1
#
_entry.id   AF-Q46116-F1
#
_cell.length_a   1.000
_cell.length_b   1.000
_cell.length_c   1.000
_cell.angle_alpha   90.00
_cell.angle_beta   90.00
_cell.angle_gamma   90.00
#
_symmetry.space_group_name_H-M   'P 1'
#
loop_
_entity.id
_entity.type
_entity.pdbx_description
1 polymer ?
#
loop_
_entity_poly.entity_id
_entity_poly.type
_entity_poly.pdbx_seq_one_letter_code
_entity_poly.pdbx_strand_id
1 'polypeptide(L)'
;MMSGVHYDRVVVSISGAYTKSVDSIGVVNIPNHEIGIKEIHRAVSTAKILPIYQVVMKLSMFCLIILRLMILNMLMILLGMSGNRLEVSTHIVISQESHIKNLKKAVELADLRVDNIVLSGYASAIACLDDSEKELGAVLIDMGGAICDMVVHTGNSIRYNDCLAN
;
A
#
# COMPACT_ATOMS: atom_id res chain seq x y z
N MET A 1 28.74 -4.31 -15.64
CA MET A 1 29.23 -3.33 -14.65
C MET A 1 28.90 -3.89 -13.27
N MET A 2 29.89 -4.15 -12.40
CA MET A 2 29.67 -4.43 -10.98
C MET A 2 30.07 -3.17 -10.21
N SER A 3 29.19 -2.65 -9.34
CA SER A 3 29.45 -1.41 -8.58
C SER A 3 30.50 -1.56 -7.47
N GLY A 4 31.09 -2.76 -7.28
CA GLY A 4 32.07 -3.03 -6.24
C GLY A 4 31.49 -3.09 -4.81
N VAL A 5 30.16 -3.08 -4.67
CA VAL A 5 29.46 -3.08 -3.39
C VAL A 5 28.79 -4.44 -3.17
N HIS A 6 28.94 -4.98 -1.96
CA HIS A 6 28.23 -6.17 -1.52
C HIS A 6 26.86 -5.79 -0.96
N TYR A 7 25.80 -6.42 -1.45
CA TYR A 7 24.44 -6.21 -0.96
C TYR A 7 23.89 -7.55 -0.50
N ASP A 8 23.40 -7.64 0.74
CA ASP A 8 22.81 -8.87 1.27
C ASP A 8 21.28 -8.85 1.21
N ARG A 9 20.71 -7.65 1.01
CA ARG A 9 19.28 -7.38 1.13
C ARG A 9 18.79 -6.50 0.01
N VAL A 10 17.60 -6.80 -0.48
CA VAL A 10 16.95 -6.07 -1.57
C VAL A 10 15.47 -5.87 -1.30
N VAL A 11 14.94 -4.75 -1.79
CA VAL A 11 13.50 -4.57 -2.00
C VAL A 11 13.22 -4.94 -3.45
N VAL A 12 12.22 -5.77 -3.67
CA VAL A 12 11.84 -6.22 -5.03
C VAL A 12 10.43 -5.77 -5.36
N SER A 13 10.20 -5.41 -6.62
CA SER A 13 8.86 -5.14 -7.09
C SER A 13 8.18 -6.41 -7.61
N ILE A 14 6.85 -6.44 -7.53
CA ILE A 14 5.99 -7.41 -8.21
C ILE A 14 5.08 -6.67 -9.18
N SER A 15 4.94 -7.19 -10.40
CA SER A 15 4.07 -6.60 -11.43
C SER A 15 2.59 -6.71 -11.06
N GLY A 16 1.80 -5.73 -11.50
CA GLY A 16 0.36 -5.71 -11.36
C GLY A 16 -0.32 -7.00 -11.85
N ALA A 17 0.24 -7.65 -12.88
CA ALA A 17 -0.33 -8.87 -13.49
C ALA A 17 -0.42 -10.06 -12.52
N TYR A 18 0.40 -10.07 -11.46
CA TYR A 18 0.39 -11.12 -10.44
C TYR A 18 -0.33 -10.69 -9.16
N THR A 19 -1.00 -9.53 -9.19
CA THR A 19 -1.67 -8.95 -8.03
C THR A 19 -3.15 -8.74 -8.28
N LYS A 20 -3.89 -8.49 -7.20
CA LYS A 20 -5.25 -7.98 -7.21
C LYS A 20 -5.34 -6.84 -6.23
N SER A 21 -6.21 -5.89 -6.52
CA SER A 21 -6.48 -4.76 -5.64
C SER A 21 -7.85 -4.89 -5.03
N VAL A 22 -7.92 -4.65 -3.73
CA VAL A 22 -9.14 -4.80 -2.94
C VAL A 22 -9.25 -3.62 -1.99
N ASP A 23 -10.37 -2.92 -2.08
CA ASP A 23 -10.74 -1.93 -1.07
C ASP A 23 -11.40 -2.62 0.12
N SER A 24 -10.98 -2.23 1.33
CA SER A 24 -11.49 -2.81 2.57
C SER A 24 -11.64 -1.73 3.64
N ILE A 25 -12.76 -1.77 4.36
CA ILE A 25 -13.08 -0.82 5.42
C ILE A 25 -12.90 -1.50 6.78
N GLY A 26 -12.10 -0.88 7.63
CA GLY A 26 -11.90 -1.26 9.02
C GLY A 26 -12.58 -0.27 9.95
N VAL A 27 -13.35 -0.76 10.91
CA VAL A 27 -14.09 0.07 11.86
C VAL A 27 -13.76 -0.36 13.29
N VAL A 28 -13.51 0.62 14.17
CA VAL A 28 -13.28 0.41 15.60
C VAL A 28 -13.99 1.49 16.42
N ASN A 29 -14.59 1.09 17.54
CA ASN A 29 -15.13 2.01 18.54
C ASN A 29 -14.01 2.52 19.44
N ILE A 30 -14.08 3.79 19.83
CA ILE A 30 -13.10 4.48 20.67
C ILE A 30 -13.74 4.74 22.04
N PRO A 31 -13.54 3.86 23.04
CA PRO A 31 -14.24 3.96 24.32
C PRO A 31 -13.77 5.13 25.19
N ASN A 32 -12.51 5.54 25.08
CA ASN A 32 -11.95 6.64 25.86
C ASN A 32 -12.10 8.00 25.17
N HIS A 33 -12.85 8.05 24.07
CA HIS A 33 -13.03 9.24 23.24
C HIS A 33 -11.73 9.91 22.79
N GLU A 34 -10.62 9.18 22.74
CA GLU A 34 -9.31 9.67 22.27
C GLU A 34 -8.66 8.61 21.41
N ILE A 35 -8.13 9.01 20.26
CA ILE A 35 -7.49 8.13 19.29
C ILE A 35 -6.02 7.96 19.65
N GLY A 36 -5.68 6.78 20.16
CA GLY A 36 -4.31 6.35 20.34
C GLY A 36 -3.81 5.51 19.16
N ILE A 37 -2.51 5.23 19.19
CA ILE A 37 -1.84 4.31 18.25
C ILE A 37 -2.52 2.93 18.24
N LYS A 38 -3.04 2.48 19.39
CA LYS A 38 -3.74 1.20 19.52
C LYS A 38 -5.03 1.16 18.71
N GLU A 39 -5.85 2.20 18.77
CA GLU A 39 -7.10 2.31 18.04
C GLU A 39 -6.84 2.34 16.52
N ILE A 40 -5.81 3.08 16.10
CA ILE A 40 -5.35 3.14 14.70
C ILE A 40 -4.95 1.73 14.21
N HIS A 41 -4.08 1.03 14.94
CA HIS A 41 -3.69 -0.33 14.56
C HIS A 41 -4.86 -1.30 14.52
N ARG A 42 -5.78 -1.20 15.50
CA ARG A 42 -6.99 -2.03 15.51
C ARG A 42 -7.85 -1.77 14.28
N ALA A 43 -8.09 -0.51 13.93
CA ALA A 43 -8.89 -0.15 12.77
C ALA A 43 -8.25 -0.62 11.46
N VAL A 44 -6.93 -0.50 11.33
CA VAL A 44 -6.21 -1.06 10.19
C VAL A 44 -6.33 -2.59 10.17
N SER A 45 -6.24 -3.28 11.32
CA SER A 45 -6.31 -4.74 11.39
C SER A 45 -7.69 -5.33 11.10
N THR A 46 -8.77 -4.56 11.30
CA THR A 46 -10.14 -5.02 11.01
C THR A 46 -10.46 -4.94 9.52
N ALA A 47 -9.76 -4.10 8.75
CA ALA A 47 -9.75 -4.15 7.30
C ALA A 47 -9.00 -5.43 6.83
N LYS A 48 -9.73 -6.55 6.83
CA LYS A 48 -9.24 -7.90 6.51
C LYS A 48 -9.45 -8.26 5.04
N ILE A 49 -8.65 -9.24 4.61
CA ILE A 49 -8.76 -9.94 3.33
C ILE A 49 -8.77 -11.45 3.59
N LEU A 50 -9.19 -12.22 2.59
CA LEU A 50 -9.19 -13.68 2.57
C LEU A 50 -7.78 -14.28 2.84
N PRO A 51 -7.68 -15.35 3.63
CA PRO A 51 -6.40 -15.92 4.11
C PRO A 51 -5.53 -16.57 3.03
N ILE A 52 -6.06 -16.85 1.83
CA ILE A 52 -5.34 -17.52 0.74
C ILE A 52 -4.36 -16.56 0.02
N TYR A 53 -4.54 -15.26 0.21
CA TYR A 53 -3.70 -14.24 -0.40
C TYR A 53 -2.72 -13.64 0.60
N GLN A 54 -1.51 -13.32 0.13
CA GLN A 54 -0.56 -12.51 0.88
C GLN A 54 -0.73 -11.03 0.55
N VAL A 55 -0.68 -10.19 1.58
CA VAL A 55 -0.67 -8.73 1.40
C VAL A 55 0.70 -8.31 0.92
N VAL A 56 0.77 -7.81 -0.30
CA VAL A 56 1.99 -7.23 -0.90
C VAL A 56 2.17 -5.82 -0.36
N MET A 57 1.10 -5.04 -0.37
CA MET A 57 1.12 -3.64 0.03
C MET A 57 -0.25 -3.25 0.58
N LYS A 58 -0.27 -2.47 1.68
CA LYS A 58 -1.49 -1.95 2.29
C LYS A 58 -1.36 -0.45 2.47
N LEU A 59 -2.20 0.31 1.76
CA LEU A 59 -2.28 1.76 1.86
C LEU A 59 -3.59 2.11 2.55
N SER A 60 -3.51 2.94 3.58
CA SER A 60 -4.66 3.25 4.44
C SER A 60 -4.98 4.74 4.39
N MET A 61 -6.20 5.04 3.99
CA MET A 61 -6.81 6.34 4.19
C MET A 61 -7.68 6.27 5.45
N PHE A 62 -7.39 7.13 6.40
CA PHE A 62 -8.20 7.20 7.61
C PHE A 62 -9.39 8.15 7.38
N CYS A 63 -10.50 7.85 8.02
CA CYS A 63 -11.68 8.71 8.06
C CYS A 63 -12.16 8.80 9.51
N LEU A 64 -12.06 9.99 10.09
CA LEU A 64 -12.56 10.22 11.43
C LEU A 64 -13.98 10.76 11.36
N ILE A 65 -14.96 9.98 11.84
CA ILE A 65 -16.33 10.44 12.01
C ILE A 65 -16.45 11.15 13.36
N ILE A 66 -15.93 12.37 13.42
CA ILE A 66 -16.48 13.39 14.31
C ILE A 66 -17.59 14.09 13.51
N LEU A 67 -18.57 14.68 14.19
CA LEU A 67 -19.62 15.51 13.61
C LEU A 67 -19.06 16.80 12.94
N ARG A 68 -18.10 16.68 12.01
CA ARG A 68 -17.71 17.66 10.98
C ARG A 68 -16.59 17.06 10.11
N LEU A 69 -16.85 17.08 8.81
CA LEU A 69 -15.92 16.92 7.69
C LEU A 69 -14.46 17.25 8.03
N MET A 70 -13.53 16.37 7.67
CA MET A 70 -12.30 16.73 6.95
C MET A 70 -11.52 15.48 6.51
N ILE A 71 -11.01 15.52 5.28
CA ILE A 71 -9.99 14.63 4.72
C ILE A 71 -8.71 15.47 4.66
N LEU A 72 -7.64 15.06 5.35
CA LEU A 72 -6.30 15.64 5.22
C LEU A 72 -5.26 14.62 5.69
N ASN A 73 -4.05 14.53 5.13
CA ASN A 73 -2.97 13.60 5.50
C ASN A 73 -2.98 13.17 6.99
N MET A 74 -3.51 11.98 7.28
CA MET A 74 -4.26 11.75 8.53
C MET A 74 -3.49 11.17 9.71
N LEU A 75 -2.44 10.36 9.53
CA LEU A 75 -1.96 9.51 10.63
C LEU A 75 -1.36 10.33 11.79
N MET A 76 -0.60 11.38 11.48
CA MET A 76 0.00 12.26 12.48
C MET A 76 -1.00 13.22 13.12
N ILE A 77 -2.06 13.60 12.39
CA ILE A 77 -3.11 14.51 12.88
C ILE A 77 -4.09 13.77 13.79
N LEU A 78 -4.33 12.48 13.56
CA LEU A 78 -5.30 11.67 14.31
C LEU A 78 -4.92 11.40 15.76
N LEU A 79 -3.63 11.33 16.06
CA LEU A 79 -3.15 11.01 17.40
C LEU A 79 -3.57 12.10 18.39
N GLY A 80 -4.31 11.71 19.43
CA GLY A 80 -4.85 12.64 20.43
C GLY A 80 -6.14 13.35 20.01
N MET A 81 -6.70 13.07 18.82
CA MET A 81 -8.02 13.57 18.45
C MET A 81 -9.12 12.80 19.20
N SER A 82 -10.22 13.49 19.51
CA SER A 82 -11.36 12.87 20.18
C SER A 82 -12.41 12.35 19.21
N GLY A 83 -12.91 11.13 19.40
CA GLY A 83 -13.98 10.57 18.57
C GLY A 83 -14.60 9.33 19.17
N ASN A 84 -15.79 8.93 18.69
CA ASN A 84 -16.50 7.74 19.19
C ASN A 84 -16.19 6.50 18.34
N ARG A 85 -15.84 6.71 17.07
CA ARG A 85 -15.62 5.66 16.07
C ARG A 85 -14.53 6.11 15.10
N LEU A 86 -13.59 5.21 14.85
CA LEU A 86 -12.56 5.35 13.82
C LEU A 86 -12.92 4.44 12.66
N GLU A 87 -12.97 5.00 11.46
CA GLU A 87 -13.13 4.26 10.21
C GLU A 87 -11.86 4.41 9.36
N VAL A 88 -11.44 3.34 8.73
CA VAL A 88 -10.23 3.31 7.90
C VAL A 88 -10.60 2.64 6.60
N SER A 89 -10.52 3.39 5.51
CA SER A 89 -10.62 2.86 4.16
C SER A 89 -9.22 2.48 3.69
N THR A 90 -9.03 1.23 3.30
CA THR A 90 -7.73 0.72 2.90
C THR A 90 -7.78 0.20 1.48
N HIS A 91 -6.82 0.65 0.68
CA HIS A 91 -6.53 0.06 -0.61
C HIS A 91 -5.45 -0.98 -0.41
N ILE A 92 -5.77 -2.24 -0.69
CA ILE A 92 -4.87 -3.36 -0.40
C ILE A 92 -4.53 -4.10 -1.68
N VAL A 93 -3.23 -4.25 -1.92
CA VAL A 93 -2.69 -5.03 -3.02
C VAL A 93 -2.28 -6.40 -2.48
N ILE A 94 -2.85 -7.42 -3.09
CA ILE A 94 -2.66 -8.81 -2.70
C ILE A 94 -2.13 -9.65 -3.85
N SER A 95 -1.42 -10.72 -3.52
CA SER A 95 -0.96 -11.72 -4.49
C SER A 95 -1.19 -13.13 -3.97
N GLN A 96 -1.22 -14.11 -4.88
CA GLN A 96 -1.24 -15.51 -4.48
C GLN A 96 0.06 -15.85 -3.75
N GLU A 97 -0.04 -16.64 -2.69
CA GLU A 97 1.12 -17.04 -1.89
C GLU A 97 2.21 -17.73 -2.75
N SER A 98 1.82 -18.49 -3.77
CA SER A 98 2.73 -19.14 -4.72
C SER A 98 3.60 -18.13 -5.47
N HIS A 99 3.03 -17.01 -5.94
CA HIS A 99 3.78 -15.96 -6.65
C HIS A 99 4.86 -15.35 -5.74
N ILE A 100 4.50 -15.06 -4.48
CA ILE A 100 5.43 -14.47 -3.52
C ILE A 100 6.54 -15.45 -3.14
N LYS A 101 6.21 -16.73 -2.91
CA LYS A 101 7.22 -17.77 -2.63
C LYS A 101 8.19 -17.94 -3.79
N ASN A 102 7.69 -17.97 -5.02
CA ASN A 102 8.53 -18.11 -6.21
C ASN A 102 9.45 -16.89 -6.39
N LEU A 103 8.94 -15.68 -6.18
CA LEU A 103 9.73 -14.45 -6.25
C LEU A 103 10.85 -14.45 -5.20
N LYS A 104 10.55 -14.76 -3.93
CA LYS A 104 11.55 -14.85 -2.87
C LYS A 104 12.61 -15.91 -3.17
N LYS A 105 12.19 -17.10 -3.61
CA LYS A 105 13.10 -18.18 -3.98
C LYS A 105 14.05 -17.77 -5.12
N ALA A 106 13.55 -17.06 -6.13
CA ALA A 106 14.38 -16.57 -7.23
C ALA A 106 15.46 -15.59 -6.75
N VAL A 107 15.13 -14.72 -5.79
CA VAL A 107 16.09 -13.79 -5.17
C VAL A 107 17.09 -14.51 -4.26
N GLU A 108 16.62 -15.48 -3.47
CA GLU A 108 17.47 -16.31 -2.60
C GLU A 108 18.50 -17.13 -3.40
N LEU A 109 18.14 -17.60 -4.60
CA LEU A 109 19.07 -18.29 -5.52
C LEU A 109 20.19 -17.38 -6.04
N ALA A 110 20.04 -16.06 -5.91
CA ALA A 110 21.08 -15.09 -6.20
C ALA A 110 21.88 -14.70 -4.94
N ASP A 111 21.78 -15.48 -3.85
CA ASP A 111 22.38 -15.22 -2.54
C ASP A 111 21.94 -13.90 -1.88
N LEU A 112 20.75 -13.40 -2.24
CA LEU A 112 20.16 -12.19 -1.70
C LEU A 112 18.96 -12.48 -0.80
N ARG A 113 18.68 -11.60 0.16
CA ARG A 113 17.48 -11.67 1.02
C ARG A 113 16.48 -10.60 0.64
N VAL A 114 15.21 -10.98 0.49
CA VAL A 114 14.11 -10.02 0.27
C VAL A 114 13.74 -9.36 1.60
N ASP A 115 13.99 -8.07 1.71
CA ASP A 115 13.60 -7.26 2.87
C ASP A 115 12.14 -6.80 2.77
N ASN A 116 11.72 -6.42 1.56
CA ASN A 116 10.33 -6.04 1.29
C ASN A 116 9.93 -6.30 -0.17
N ILE A 117 8.61 -6.39 -0.42
CA ILE A 117 8.03 -6.52 -1.75
C ILE A 117 7.07 -5.35 -1.97
N VAL A 118 7.16 -4.71 -3.13
CA VAL A 118 6.34 -3.54 -3.47
C VAL A 118 5.62 -3.74 -4.81
N LEU A 119 4.46 -3.13 -5.01
CA LEU A 119 3.83 -3.09 -6.34
C LEU A 119 4.71 -2.27 -7.30
N SER A 120 5.00 -2.80 -8.49
CA SER A 120 5.86 -2.13 -9.48
C SER A 120 5.35 -0.74 -9.84
N GLY A 121 4.08 -0.61 -10.23
CA GLY A 121 3.49 0.69 -10.54
C GLY A 121 3.54 1.70 -9.38
N TYR A 122 3.48 1.24 -8.13
CA TYR A 122 3.64 2.13 -6.97
C TYR A 122 5.10 2.58 -6.80
N ALA A 123 6.06 1.67 -6.99
CA ALA A 123 7.48 2.02 -6.98
C ALA A 123 7.80 3.07 -8.06
N SER A 124 7.21 2.93 -9.25
CA SER A 124 7.33 3.92 -10.33
C SER A 124 6.66 5.24 -9.95
N ALA A 125 5.48 5.21 -9.33
CA ALA A 125 4.77 6.41 -8.84
C ALA A 125 5.59 7.20 -7.82
N ILE A 126 6.19 6.55 -6.82
CA ILE A 126 7.01 7.25 -5.82
C ILE A 126 8.34 7.77 -6.39
N ALA A 127 8.84 7.18 -7.47
CA ALA A 127 10.08 7.60 -8.11
C ALA A 127 9.88 8.80 -9.06
N CYS A 128 8.71 8.89 -9.69
CA CYS A 128 8.44 9.85 -10.76
C CYS A 128 7.53 11.01 -10.35
N LEU A 129 6.59 10.79 -9.42
CA LEU A 129 5.63 11.81 -9.02
C LEU A 129 6.09 12.56 -7.76
N ASP A 130 5.94 13.87 -7.76
CA ASP A 130 6.15 14.67 -6.56
C ASP A 130 4.94 14.65 -5.61
N ASP A 131 5.11 15.19 -4.40
CA ASP A 131 4.05 15.21 -3.38
C ASP A 131 2.83 16.04 -3.80
N SER A 132 3.04 17.11 -4.60
CA SER A 132 1.96 17.98 -5.07
C SER A 132 1.12 17.26 -6.13
N GLU A 133 1.76 16.55 -7.07
CA GLU A 133 1.10 15.73 -8.08
C GLU A 133 0.28 14.60 -7.44
N LYS A 134 0.86 13.90 -6.44
CA LYS A 134 0.16 12.84 -5.70
C LYS A 134 -1.00 13.37 -4.84
N GLU A 135 -0.88 14.60 -4.31
CA GLU A 135 -1.93 15.23 -3.51
C GLU A 135 -3.11 15.68 -4.37
N LEU A 136 -2.84 16.46 -5.43
CA LEU A 136 -3.85 16.95 -6.38
C LEU A 136 -4.58 15.82 -7.10
N GLY A 137 -3.83 14.75 -7.39
CA GLY A 137 -4.29 13.56 -8.07
C GLY A 137 -3.60 13.39 -9.42
N ALA A 138 -3.02 12.22 -9.63
CA ALA A 138 -2.24 11.91 -10.81
C ALA A 138 -2.42 10.44 -11.19
N VAL A 139 -2.24 10.14 -12.49
CA VAL A 139 -2.18 8.78 -13.00
C VAL A 139 -0.77 8.55 -13.52
N LEU A 140 -0.07 7.55 -12.97
CA LEU A 140 1.17 7.06 -13.52
C LEU A 140 0.89 5.82 -14.37
N ILE A 141 1.47 5.79 -15.58
CA ILE A 141 1.49 4.63 -16.46
C ILE A 141 2.95 4.25 -16.68
N ASP A 142 3.34 3.07 -16.22
CA ASP A 142 4.66 2.48 -16.40
C ASP A 142 4.61 1.51 -17.59
N MET A 143 5.20 1.90 -18.72
CA MET A 143 5.17 1.13 -19.96
C MET A 143 6.39 0.20 -20.05
N GLY A 144 6.22 -1.04 -19.63
CA GLY A 144 7.22 -2.10 -19.76
C GLY A 144 7.16 -2.84 -21.09
N GLY A 145 8.03 -3.84 -21.24
CA GLY A 145 8.11 -4.63 -22.49
C GLY A 145 6.94 -5.60 -22.72
N ALA A 146 6.41 -6.20 -21.64
CA ALA A 146 5.30 -7.16 -21.71
C ALA A 146 4.06 -6.70 -20.92
N ILE A 147 4.25 -5.82 -19.95
CA ILE A 147 3.21 -5.36 -19.03
C ILE A 147 3.33 -3.86 -18.90
N CYS A 148 2.20 -3.17 -18.98
CA CYS A 148 2.07 -1.76 -18.63
C CYS A 148 1.30 -1.66 -17.30
N ASP A 149 1.94 -1.19 -16.24
CA ASP A 149 1.30 -0.99 -14.94
C ASP A 149 0.67 0.42 -14.87
N MET A 150 -0.48 0.55 -14.22
CA MET A 150 -1.16 1.83 -14.00
C MET A 150 -1.44 2.01 -12.51
N VAL A 151 -1.21 3.23 -11.99
CA VAL A 151 -1.56 3.62 -10.62
C VAL A 151 -2.19 5.00 -10.60
N VAL A 152 -3.31 5.14 -9.88
CA VAL A 152 -4.00 6.40 -9.64
C VAL A 152 -3.75 6.85 -8.19
N HIS A 153 -3.18 8.04 -8.03
CA HIS A 153 -2.98 8.70 -6.75
C HIS A 153 -4.01 9.79 -6.51
N THR A 154 -4.44 9.98 -5.26
CA THR A 154 -5.18 11.17 -4.80
C THR A 154 -5.05 11.33 -3.29
N GLY A 155 -4.73 12.54 -2.82
CA GLY A 155 -4.52 12.81 -1.40
C GLY A 155 -3.37 12.00 -0.82
N ASN A 156 -2.27 11.89 -1.59
CA ASN A 156 -1.04 11.18 -1.25
C ASN A 156 -1.21 9.66 -0.96
N SER A 157 -2.29 9.05 -1.44
CA SER A 157 -2.53 7.61 -1.38
C SER A 157 -2.92 7.06 -2.75
N ILE A 158 -2.57 5.81 -3.02
CA ILE A 158 -3.15 5.08 -4.16
C ILE A 158 -4.65 4.91 -3.91
N ARG A 159 -5.43 5.11 -4.98
CA ARG A 159 -6.88 4.87 -5.03
C ARG A 159 -7.24 3.70 -5.93
N TYR A 160 -6.40 3.43 -6.91
CA TYR A 160 -6.62 2.38 -7.88
C TYR A 160 -5.30 1.97 -8.51
N ASN A 161 -5.17 0.71 -8.88
CA ASN A 161 -4.13 0.23 -9.77
C ASN A 161 -4.69 -0.89 -10.63
N ASP A 162 -4.12 -1.01 -11.83
CA ASP A 162 -4.40 -2.10 -12.75
C ASP A 162 -3.19 -2.30 -13.67
N CYS A 163 -3.22 -3.30 -14.53
CA CYS A 163 -2.20 -3.51 -15.53
C CYS A 163 -2.79 -4.01 -16.86
N LEU A 164 -2.12 -3.66 -17.94
CA LEU A 164 -2.32 -4.27 -19.25
C LEU A 164 -1.18 -5.26 -19.50
N ALA A 165 -1.50 -6.50 -19.84
CA ALA A 165 -0.53 -7.51 -20.26
C ALA A 165 -0.85 -7.98 -21.69
N ASN A 166 0.19 -8.20 -22.49
CA ASN A 166 0.09 -8.78 -23.83
C ASN A 166 -0.08 -10.31 -23.80
#